data_AF-A0A849F8I5-F1
#
_entry.id   AF-A0A849F8I5-F1
#
_cell.length_a   1.000
_cell.length_b   1.000
_cell.length_c   1.000
_cell.angle_alpha   90.00
_cell.angle_beta   90.00
_cell.angle_gamma   90.00
#
_symmetry.space_group_name_H-M   'P 1'
#
loop_
_entity.id
_entity.type
_entity.pdbx_description
1 polymer ?
#
loop_
_entity_poly.entity_id
_entity_poly.type
_entity_poly.pdbx_seq_one_letter_code
_entity_poly.pdbx_strand_id
1 'polypeptide(L)'
;RVNLDSHISRIDLIGKDAIKLRDGMQVTEFQEGILPWALRNATAIVFDEYDAGRADVMFVIQRVLETDGKLTLLDQNEVITPHPYFRLFATANTVGLGDTTGLYHGTQQINQGQMDRWSLVATLNYLSHDAEAAIVLAKVPHMNTAAGRKIVSQMVTVADLSRTAFMNGDLSTVMSPRTVIAWAQNAQIFRDIGYSFRLTFLNKCDELERQTVAEFYQRCFDEELPESAASMSLG
;
A
#
# COMPACT_ATOMS: atom_id res chain seq x y z
N ARG A 1 1.15 -2.10 13.57
CA ARG A 1 0.76 -2.43 12.18
C ARG A 1 1.16 -3.88 11.94
N VAL A 2 0.28 -4.66 11.33
CA VAL A 2 0.46 -6.08 11.03
C VAL A 2 0.16 -6.24 9.55
N ASN A 3 1.11 -6.75 8.77
CA ASN A 3 0.86 -7.04 7.36
C ASN A 3 0.12 -8.37 7.23
N LEU A 4 -0.94 -8.41 6.43
CA LEU A 4 -1.72 -9.63 6.18
C LEU A 4 -1.24 -10.40 4.96
N ASP A 5 0.03 -10.21 4.58
CA ASP A 5 0.70 -11.02 3.58
C ASP A 5 0.63 -12.53 3.91
N SER A 6 0.91 -13.36 2.91
CA SER A 6 0.70 -14.81 2.97
C SER A 6 1.44 -15.55 4.09
N HIS A 7 2.40 -14.91 4.77
CA HIS A 7 3.17 -15.53 5.85
C HIS A 7 2.48 -15.47 7.19
N ILE A 8 1.59 -14.50 7.42
CA ILE A 8 0.93 -14.40 8.73
C ILE A 8 -0.06 -15.54 8.93
N SER A 9 -0.02 -16.14 10.12
CA SER A 9 -0.91 -17.23 10.48
C SER A 9 -1.87 -16.84 11.60
N ARG A 10 -2.91 -17.66 11.77
CA ARG A 10 -3.81 -17.59 12.93
C ARG A 10 -3.05 -17.60 14.26
N ILE A 11 -1.97 -18.37 14.33
CA ILE A 11 -1.13 -18.53 15.52
C ILE A 11 -0.38 -17.23 15.83
N ASP A 12 0.08 -16.49 14.83
CA ASP A 12 0.76 -15.22 15.06
C ASP A 12 -0.20 -14.13 15.60
N LEU A 13 -1.46 -14.19 15.17
CA LEU A 13 -2.51 -13.29 15.68
C LEU A 13 -2.97 -13.66 17.09
N ILE A 14 -3.31 -14.93 17.33
CA ILE A 14 -3.92 -15.37 18.60
C ILE A 14 -2.88 -15.74 19.65
N GLY A 15 -1.82 -16.41 19.25
CA GLY A 15 -0.84 -17.01 20.14
C GLY A 15 -0.74 -18.53 19.98
N LYS A 16 0.23 -19.11 20.67
CA LYS A 16 0.50 -20.55 20.73
C LYS A 16 1.06 -20.92 22.09
N ASP A 17 0.90 -22.19 22.44
CA ASP A 17 1.69 -22.78 23.50
C ASP A 17 3.16 -22.88 23.07
N ALA A 18 4.04 -22.40 23.94
CA ALA A 18 5.48 -22.43 23.75
C ALA A 18 6.14 -23.11 24.96
N ILE A 19 7.09 -24.00 24.68
CA ILE A 19 7.91 -24.59 25.74
C ILE A 19 8.97 -23.56 26.11
N LYS A 20 8.95 -23.12 27.37
CA LYS A 20 9.96 -22.23 27.94
C LYS A 20 10.70 -22.94 29.05
N LEU A 21 11.96 -22.56 29.25
CA LEU A 21 12.74 -22.98 30.40
C LEU A 21 12.49 -22.01 31.55
N ARG A 22 11.92 -22.52 32.65
CA ARG A 22 11.80 -21.80 33.92
C ARG A 22 12.54 -22.60 34.98
N ASP A 23 13.54 -21.99 35.62
CA ASP A 23 14.38 -22.64 36.64
C ASP A 23 14.99 -23.98 36.18
N GLY A 24 15.37 -24.08 34.90
CA GLY A 24 15.95 -25.29 34.32
C GLY A 24 14.94 -26.40 33.97
N MET A 25 13.65 -26.21 34.24
CA MET A 25 12.57 -27.14 33.87
C MET A 25 11.84 -26.67 32.62
N GLN A 26 11.45 -27.61 31.75
CA GLN A 26 10.59 -27.33 30.60
C GLN A 26 9.15 -27.13 31.09
N VAL A 27 8.62 -25.93 30.90
CA VAL A 27 7.24 -25.57 31.23
C VAL A 27 6.55 -25.09 29.96
N THR A 28 5.33 -25.60 29.72
CA THR A 28 4.49 -25.10 28.64
C THR A 28 3.78 -23.84 29.11
N GLU A 29 4.02 -22.73 28.42
CA GLU A 29 3.34 -21.45 28.66
C GLU A 29 2.70 -20.96 27.38
N PHE A 30 1.48 -20.45 27.47
CA PHE A 30 0.86 -19.78 26.34
C PHE A 30 1.53 -18.45 26.07
N GLN A 31 2.04 -18.31 24.86
CA GLN A 31 2.56 -17.06 24.35
C GLN A 31 1.45 -16.36 23.57
N GLU A 32 0.92 -15.29 24.15
CA GLU A 32 -0.11 -14.46 23.55
C GLU A 32 0.37 -13.85 22.22
N GLY A 33 -0.50 -13.90 21.21
CA GLY A 33 -0.27 -13.27 19.90
C GLY A 33 -0.55 -11.77 19.94
N ILE A 34 -0.37 -11.11 18.79
CA ILE A 34 -0.49 -9.65 18.72
C ILE A 34 -1.91 -9.14 18.95
N LEU A 35 -2.94 -9.90 18.56
CA LEU A 35 -4.33 -9.45 18.62
C LEU A 35 -4.91 -9.44 20.04
N PRO A 36 -4.81 -10.51 20.85
CA PRO A 36 -5.25 -10.45 22.24
C PRO A 36 -4.49 -9.38 23.04
N TRP A 37 -3.17 -9.25 22.81
CA TRP A 37 -2.38 -8.18 23.43
C TRP A 37 -2.93 -6.80 23.07
N ALA A 38 -3.16 -6.54 21.78
CA ALA A 38 -3.71 -5.26 21.34
C ALA A 38 -5.09 -4.99 21.92
N LEU A 39 -5.96 -6.01 22.00
CA LEU A 39 -7.30 -5.89 22.57
C LEU A 39 -7.30 -5.47 24.03
N ARG A 40 -6.33 -5.93 24.83
CA ARG A 40 -6.24 -5.57 26.26
C ARG A 40 -5.70 -4.15 26.51
N ASN A 41 -5.08 -3.54 25.50
CA ASN A 41 -4.34 -2.29 25.66
C ASN A 41 -5.05 -1.11 24.98
N ALA A 42 -4.80 0.11 25.48
CA ALA A 42 -5.26 1.36 24.87
C ALA A 42 -4.48 1.68 23.58
N THR A 43 -4.65 0.87 22.54
CA THR A 43 -3.86 0.94 21.30
C THR A 43 -4.72 0.85 20.05
N ALA A 44 -4.15 1.33 18.95
CA ALA A 44 -4.69 1.10 17.62
C ALA A 44 -3.88 0.01 16.92
N ILE A 45 -4.54 -1.05 16.45
CA ILE A 45 -3.94 -2.02 15.54
C ILE A 45 -4.39 -1.76 14.11
N VAL A 46 -3.45 -1.84 13.19
CA VAL A 46 -3.68 -1.62 11.75
C VAL A 46 -3.32 -2.91 11.03
N PHE A 47 -4.30 -3.53 10.38
CA PHE A 47 -4.10 -4.64 9.45
C PHE A 47 -3.88 -4.11 8.04
N ASP A 48 -2.67 -4.27 7.55
CA ASP A 48 -2.31 -3.81 6.22
C ASP A 48 -2.66 -4.89 5.19
N GLU A 49 -3.13 -4.47 4.01
CA GLU A 49 -3.47 -5.38 2.90
C GLU A 49 -4.51 -6.44 3.30
N TYR A 50 -5.61 -6.01 3.92
CA TYR A 50 -6.64 -6.89 4.46
C TYR A 50 -7.29 -7.79 3.42
N ASP A 51 -7.44 -7.31 2.19
CA ASP A 51 -7.90 -8.10 1.05
C ASP A 51 -6.88 -9.13 0.56
N ALA A 52 -5.60 -9.07 0.95
CA ALA A 52 -4.62 -10.13 0.68
C ALA A 52 -4.61 -11.25 1.75
N GLY A 53 -5.32 -11.03 2.85
CA GLY A 53 -5.34 -11.93 3.99
C GLY A 53 -5.92 -13.31 3.66
N ARG A 54 -5.34 -14.36 4.25
CA ARG A 54 -5.90 -15.71 4.19
C ARG A 54 -7.23 -15.79 4.93
N ALA A 55 -8.17 -16.59 4.42
CA ALA A 55 -9.49 -16.75 5.02
C ALA A 55 -9.46 -17.12 6.51
N ASP A 56 -8.58 -18.04 6.93
CA ASP A 56 -8.47 -18.50 8.33
C ASP A 56 -7.98 -17.41 9.29
N VAL A 57 -7.14 -16.49 8.79
CA VAL A 57 -6.67 -15.29 9.49
C VAL A 57 -7.79 -14.25 9.55
N MET A 58 -8.47 -14.00 8.43
CA MET A 58 -9.59 -13.06 8.39
C MET A 58 -10.72 -13.46 9.33
N PHE A 59 -11.00 -14.77 9.47
CA PHE A 59 -12.03 -15.27 10.41
C PHE A 59 -11.73 -14.91 11.86
N VAL A 60 -10.45 -14.81 12.24
CA VAL A 60 -10.07 -14.32 13.58
C VAL A 60 -10.47 -12.85 13.74
N ILE A 61 -10.12 -12.02 12.75
CA ILE A 61 -10.36 -10.58 12.79
C ILE A 61 -11.86 -10.28 12.79
N GLN A 62 -12.66 -11.02 12.02
CA GLN A 62 -14.11 -10.90 11.98
C GLN A 62 -14.77 -11.03 13.35
N ARG A 63 -14.29 -11.95 14.20
CA ARG A 63 -14.85 -12.13 15.55
C ARG A 63 -14.67 -10.88 16.41
N VAL A 64 -13.60 -10.13 16.19
CA VAL A 64 -13.32 -8.87 16.90
C VAL A 64 -14.13 -7.71 16.31
N LEU A 65 -14.56 -7.80 15.06
CA LEU A 65 -15.42 -6.81 14.41
C LEU A 65 -16.91 -7.00 14.72
N GLU A 66 -17.30 -8.09 15.39
CA GLU A 66 -18.68 -8.29 15.87
C GLU A 66 -19.06 -7.23 16.93
N THR A 67 -20.36 -7.02 17.16
CA THR A 67 -20.92 -5.94 18.02
C THR A 67 -20.30 -5.84 19.41
N ASP A 68 -19.96 -6.98 20.04
CA ASP A 68 -19.36 -7.00 21.38
C ASP A 68 -17.82 -6.92 21.35
N GLY A 69 -17.20 -7.11 20.19
CA GLY A 69 -15.75 -7.12 19.96
C GLY A 69 -14.93 -8.13 20.77
N LYS A 70 -15.60 -9.03 21.51
CA LYS A 70 -14.95 -9.97 22.42
C LYS A 70 -14.18 -11.04 21.67
N LEU A 71 -12.96 -11.32 22.14
CA LEU A 71 -12.15 -12.43 21.64
C LEU A 71 -12.17 -13.57 22.66
N THR A 72 -12.69 -14.73 22.24
CA THR A 72 -12.65 -15.95 23.07
C THR A 72 -11.40 -16.76 22.73
N LEU A 73 -10.53 -16.96 23.72
CA LEU A 73 -9.40 -17.88 23.66
C LEU A 73 -9.83 -19.24 24.23
N LEU A 74 -10.22 -20.15 23.34
CA LEU A 74 -10.78 -21.44 23.73
C LEU A 74 -9.79 -22.30 24.53
N ASP A 75 -8.52 -22.32 24.12
CA ASP A 75 -7.47 -23.12 24.78
C ASP A 75 -7.16 -22.60 26.20
N GLN A 76 -7.38 -21.31 26.44
CA GLN A 76 -7.23 -20.66 27.75
C GLN A 76 -8.54 -20.64 28.57
N ASN A 77 -9.66 -21.04 27.98
CA ASN A 77 -11.00 -20.82 28.52
C ASN A 77 -11.23 -19.37 28.98
N GLU A 78 -10.74 -18.40 28.20
CA GLU A 78 -10.75 -16.98 28.54
C GLU A 78 -11.57 -16.17 27.52
N VAL A 79 -12.31 -15.18 28.02
CA VAL A 79 -12.99 -14.18 27.17
C VAL A 79 -12.35 -12.82 27.40
N ILE A 80 -11.74 -12.28 26.35
CA ILE A 80 -11.09 -10.98 26.36
C ILE A 80 -12.10 -9.93 25.90
N THR A 81 -12.31 -8.93 26.75
CA THR A 81 -13.10 -7.75 26.41
C THR A 81 -12.15 -6.66 25.91
N PRO A 82 -12.43 -6.01 24.75
CA PRO A 82 -11.61 -4.93 24.25
C PRO A 82 -11.48 -3.79 25.27
N HIS A 83 -10.29 -3.21 25.35
CA HIS A 83 -10.04 -1.98 26.08
C HIS A 83 -10.92 -0.86 25.49
N PRO A 84 -11.52 0.05 26.29
CA PRO A 84 -12.42 1.10 25.78
C PRO A 84 -11.81 2.01 24.70
N TYR A 85 -10.49 2.20 24.76
CA TYR A 85 -9.70 2.98 23.78
C TYR A 85 -9.05 2.14 22.68
N PHE A 86 -9.29 0.83 22.62
CA PHE A 86 -8.81 -0.01 21.53
C PHE A 86 -9.45 0.43 20.20
N ARG A 87 -8.66 0.49 19.13
CA ARG A 87 -9.15 0.79 17.78
C ARG A 87 -8.56 -0.19 16.77
N LEU A 88 -9.38 -0.53 15.78
CA LEU A 88 -9.03 -1.45 14.72
C LEU A 88 -9.14 -0.73 13.37
N PHE A 89 -8.07 -0.80 12.59
CA PHE A 89 -8.00 -0.23 11.24
C PHE A 89 -7.56 -1.31 10.26
N ALA A 90 -7.98 -1.19 9.01
CA ALA A 90 -7.45 -1.97 7.91
C ALA A 90 -7.17 -1.09 6.68
N THR A 91 -6.21 -1.50 5.87
CA THR A 91 -6.00 -0.98 4.52
C THR A 91 -6.38 -2.07 3.52
N ALA A 92 -6.97 -1.68 2.39
CA ALA A 92 -7.30 -2.60 1.30
C ALA A 92 -7.17 -1.84 -0.02
N ASN A 93 -6.74 -2.54 -1.08
CA ASN A 93 -6.55 -1.91 -2.39
C ASN A 93 -7.82 -1.99 -3.24
N THR A 94 -8.58 -3.07 -3.12
CA THR A 94 -9.77 -3.35 -3.96
C THR A 94 -11.08 -3.14 -3.23
N VAL A 95 -11.03 -2.66 -1.97
CA VAL A 95 -12.19 -2.60 -1.06
C VAL A 95 -12.93 -3.96 -0.98
N GLY A 96 -12.20 -5.05 -1.19
CA GLY A 96 -12.75 -6.40 -1.15
C GLY A 96 -13.50 -6.86 -2.40
N LEU A 97 -13.47 -6.10 -3.50
CA LEU A 97 -14.00 -6.55 -4.79
C LEU A 97 -13.07 -7.56 -5.48
N GLY A 98 -11.86 -7.75 -4.96
CA GLY A 98 -10.82 -8.55 -5.59
C GLY A 98 -10.20 -7.85 -6.80
N ASP A 99 -9.28 -8.54 -7.46
CA ASP A 99 -8.53 -7.97 -8.58
C ASP A 99 -9.32 -8.04 -9.90
N THR A 100 -10.24 -7.10 -10.11
CA THR A 100 -11.00 -7.00 -11.37
C THR A 100 -10.17 -6.41 -12.52
N THR A 101 -9.02 -5.81 -12.22
CA THR A 101 -8.18 -5.07 -13.17
C THR A 101 -6.88 -5.79 -13.54
N GLY A 102 -6.48 -6.81 -12.79
CA GLY A 102 -5.17 -7.46 -12.91
C GLY A 102 -4.02 -6.72 -12.20
N LEU A 103 -4.28 -5.57 -11.57
CA LEU A 103 -3.25 -4.74 -10.91
C LEU A 103 -2.88 -5.23 -9.51
N TYR A 104 -3.83 -5.83 -8.80
CA TYR A 104 -3.70 -6.14 -7.37
C TYR A 104 -3.64 -7.64 -7.17
N HIS A 105 -2.67 -8.27 -7.83
CA HIS A 105 -2.41 -9.70 -7.69
C HIS A 105 -2.24 -10.10 -6.23
N GLY A 106 -2.93 -11.17 -5.84
CA GLY A 106 -2.92 -11.66 -4.46
C GLY A 106 -4.03 -11.09 -3.58
N THR A 107 -4.80 -10.09 -4.04
CA THR A 107 -6.03 -9.68 -3.36
C THR A 107 -7.15 -10.68 -3.62
N GLN A 108 -7.95 -10.91 -2.59
CA GLN A 108 -9.08 -11.82 -2.56
C GLN A 108 -10.38 -11.03 -2.46
N GLN A 109 -11.44 -11.59 -3.03
CA GLN A 109 -12.77 -11.05 -2.84
C GLN A 109 -13.19 -11.26 -1.38
N ILE A 110 -13.62 -10.18 -0.74
CA ILE A 110 -14.11 -10.19 0.63
C ILE A 110 -15.62 -10.40 0.57
N ASN A 111 -16.15 -11.28 1.42
CA ASN A 111 -17.60 -11.47 1.53
C ASN A 111 -18.27 -10.19 2.02
N GLN A 112 -19.40 -9.81 1.43
CA GLN A 112 -20.20 -8.65 1.83
C GLN A 112 -20.44 -8.57 3.34
N GLY A 113 -20.78 -9.68 4.00
CA GLY A 113 -21.00 -9.68 5.44
C GLY A 113 -19.74 -9.35 6.25
N GLN A 114 -18.54 -9.59 5.72
CA GLN A 114 -17.29 -9.15 6.34
C GLN A 114 -17.07 -7.65 6.15
N MET A 115 -17.44 -7.11 5.00
CA MET A 115 -17.40 -5.67 4.72
C MET A 115 -18.39 -4.89 5.60
N ASP A 116 -19.61 -5.42 5.80
CA ASP A 116 -20.65 -4.77 6.62
C ASP A 116 -20.27 -4.63 8.11
N ARG A 117 -19.27 -5.40 8.58
CA ARG A 117 -18.75 -5.29 9.95
C ARG A 117 -17.76 -4.14 10.13
N TRP A 118 -17.25 -3.55 9.05
CA TRP A 118 -16.43 -2.35 9.14
C TRP A 118 -17.35 -1.14 9.28
N SER A 119 -17.30 -0.49 10.45
CA SER A 119 -18.18 0.64 10.76
C SER A 119 -17.92 1.88 9.91
N LEU A 120 -16.72 2.02 9.35
CA LEU A 120 -16.29 3.15 8.54
C LEU A 120 -15.45 2.66 7.37
N VAL A 121 -15.79 3.11 6.16
CA VAL A 121 -14.98 2.91 4.95
C VAL A 121 -14.60 4.29 4.42
N ALA A 122 -13.30 4.59 4.42
CA ALA A 122 -12.76 5.82 3.86
C ALA A 122 -12.03 5.47 2.56
N THR A 123 -12.44 6.09 1.46
CA THR A 123 -11.77 5.93 0.16
C THR A 123 -10.64 6.96 0.04
N LEU A 124 -9.42 6.48 -0.25
CA LEU A 124 -8.29 7.32 -0.56
C LEU A 124 -8.07 7.35 -2.07
N ASN A 125 -8.57 8.42 -2.70
CA ASN A 125 -8.33 8.69 -4.11
C ASN A 125 -7.00 9.43 -4.30
N TYR A 126 -6.60 9.62 -5.56
CA TYR A 126 -5.45 10.46 -5.89
C TYR A 126 -5.63 11.87 -5.32
N LEU A 127 -4.52 12.43 -4.87
CA LEU A 127 -4.47 13.76 -4.28
C LEU A 127 -4.71 14.82 -5.35
N SER A 128 -5.14 16.02 -4.93
CA SER A 128 -5.06 17.16 -5.82
C SER A 128 -3.61 17.44 -6.20
N HIS A 129 -3.42 18.00 -7.40
CA HIS A 129 -2.10 18.36 -7.92
C HIS A 129 -1.24 19.11 -6.90
N ASP A 130 -1.79 20.18 -6.31
CA ASP A 130 -1.08 21.02 -5.35
C ASP A 130 -0.72 20.27 -4.06
N ALA A 131 -1.60 19.39 -3.58
CA ALA A 131 -1.33 18.59 -2.39
C ALA A 131 -0.22 17.56 -2.64
N GLU A 132 -0.23 16.89 -3.78
CA GLU A 132 0.84 15.96 -4.16
C GLU A 132 2.17 16.69 -4.37
N ALA A 133 2.18 17.81 -5.07
CA ALA A 133 3.37 18.63 -5.25
C ALA A 133 3.96 19.08 -3.90
N ALA A 134 3.11 19.51 -2.96
CA ALA A 134 3.53 19.87 -1.61
C ALA A 134 4.16 18.67 -0.86
N ILE A 135 3.59 17.47 -0.99
CA ILE A 135 4.12 16.24 -0.38
C ILE A 135 5.48 15.88 -1.00
N VAL A 136 5.61 15.96 -2.32
CA VAL A 136 6.88 15.71 -3.01
C VAL A 136 7.93 16.69 -2.53
N LEU A 137 7.65 18.00 -2.52
CA LEU A 137 8.56 19.04 -2.03
C LEU A 137 8.97 18.84 -0.56
N ALA A 138 8.06 18.35 0.29
CA ALA A 138 8.38 18.02 1.67
C ALA A 138 9.36 16.84 1.79
N LYS A 139 9.35 15.90 0.83
CA LYS A 139 10.28 14.77 0.75
C LYS A 139 11.59 15.10 0.03
N VAL A 140 11.60 16.12 -0.83
CA VAL A 140 12.79 16.65 -1.48
C VAL A 140 12.98 18.15 -1.21
N PRO A 141 13.31 18.57 0.04
CA PRO A 141 13.36 19.98 0.42
C PRO A 141 14.31 20.84 -0.41
N HIS A 142 15.35 20.25 -1.00
CA HIS A 142 16.30 20.95 -1.86
C HIS A 142 15.67 21.44 -3.18
N MET A 143 14.59 20.81 -3.66
CA MET A 143 13.81 21.27 -4.81
C MET A 143 12.79 22.35 -4.42
N ASN A 144 12.72 22.75 -3.14
CA ASN A 144 11.84 23.81 -2.67
C ASN A 144 12.39 25.21 -3.00
N THR A 145 12.71 25.42 -4.26
CA THR A 145 13.10 26.69 -4.89
C THR A 145 12.08 27.05 -5.96
N ALA A 146 12.09 28.29 -6.46
CA ALA A 146 11.16 28.68 -7.53
C ALA A 146 11.26 27.76 -8.77
N ALA A 147 12.48 27.42 -9.18
CA ALA A 147 12.73 26.51 -10.30
C ALA A 147 12.34 25.06 -9.97
N GLY A 148 12.74 24.56 -8.79
CA GLY A 148 12.43 23.18 -8.39
C GLY A 148 10.93 22.93 -8.17
N ARG A 149 10.18 23.93 -7.68
CA ARG A 149 8.71 23.86 -7.59
C ARG A 149 8.05 23.72 -8.95
N LYS A 150 8.55 24.41 -9.98
CA LYS A 150 8.06 24.26 -11.36
C LYS A 150 8.31 22.84 -11.87
N ILE A 151 9.52 22.31 -11.65
CA ILE A 151 9.87 20.93 -12.02
C ILE A 151 8.96 19.92 -11.32
N VAL A 152 8.76 20.04 -10.00
CA VAL A 152 7.88 19.13 -9.25
C VAL A 152 6.44 19.22 -9.74
N SER A 153 5.94 20.42 -10.03
CA SER A 153 4.61 20.58 -10.63
C SER A 153 4.52 19.84 -11.97
N GLN A 154 5.51 19.99 -12.86
CA GLN A 154 5.57 19.24 -14.12
C GLN A 154 5.62 17.72 -13.90
N MET A 155 6.36 17.23 -12.90
CA MET A 155 6.41 15.81 -12.54
C MET A 155 5.03 15.27 -12.13
N VAL A 156 4.30 16.03 -11.31
CA VAL A 156 2.93 15.67 -10.91
C VAL A 156 1.98 15.73 -12.10
N THR A 157 2.14 16.69 -13.02
CA THR A 157 1.34 16.73 -14.27
C THR A 157 1.54 15.49 -15.12
N VAL A 158 2.78 15.00 -15.27
CA VAL A 158 3.05 13.72 -15.97
C VAL A 158 2.30 12.58 -15.27
N ALA A 159 2.34 12.51 -13.94
CA ALA A 159 1.61 11.50 -13.18
C ALA A 159 0.08 11.58 -13.38
N ASP A 160 -0.49 12.78 -13.42
CA ASP A 160 -1.91 13.01 -13.67
C ASP A 160 -2.34 12.56 -15.09
N LEU A 161 -1.50 12.81 -16.10
CA LEU A 161 -1.70 12.30 -17.46
C LEU A 161 -1.65 10.76 -17.48
N SER A 162 -0.65 10.15 -16.85
CA SER A 162 -0.55 8.69 -16.75
C SER A 162 -1.74 8.07 -16.02
N ARG A 163 -2.27 8.70 -14.97
CA ARG A 163 -3.48 8.22 -14.25
C ARG A 163 -4.72 8.31 -15.12
N THR A 164 -4.85 9.39 -15.88
CA THR A 164 -5.98 9.58 -16.80
C THR A 164 -5.96 8.53 -17.91
N ALA A 165 -4.79 8.30 -18.52
CA ALA A 165 -4.60 7.27 -19.55
C ALA A 165 -4.86 5.85 -18.98
N PHE A 166 -4.42 5.58 -17.75
CA PHE A 166 -4.73 4.34 -17.05
C PHE A 166 -6.25 4.15 -16.85
N MET A 167 -6.96 5.18 -16.39
CA MET A 167 -8.42 5.13 -16.21
C MET A 167 -9.19 4.91 -17.51
N ASN A 168 -8.65 5.38 -18.64
CA ASN A 168 -9.22 5.16 -19.96
C ASN A 168 -8.90 3.78 -20.56
N GLY A 169 -7.97 3.03 -19.96
CA GLY A 169 -7.48 1.75 -20.47
C GLY A 169 -6.35 1.86 -21.50
N ASP A 170 -5.77 3.06 -21.68
CA ASP A 170 -4.65 3.31 -22.61
C ASP A 170 -3.31 2.88 -22.03
N LEU A 171 -3.20 2.81 -20.69
CA LEU A 171 -2.03 2.32 -19.97
C LEU A 171 -2.41 1.20 -19.01
N SER A 172 -1.52 0.23 -18.86
CA SER A 172 -1.60 -0.83 -17.86
C SER A 172 -0.89 -0.47 -16.55
N THR A 173 0.03 0.51 -16.58
CA THR A 173 0.84 0.92 -15.42
C THR A 173 0.51 2.34 -14.97
N VAL A 174 0.31 2.54 -13.66
CA VAL A 174 -0.07 3.85 -13.09
C VAL A 174 1.04 4.48 -12.23
N MET A 175 1.15 5.81 -12.28
CA MET A 175 2.07 6.58 -11.43
C MET A 175 1.44 6.92 -10.06
N SER A 176 1.94 6.27 -9.02
CA SER A 176 1.61 6.63 -7.63
C SER A 176 2.39 7.86 -7.14
N PRO A 177 1.95 8.56 -6.07
CA PRO A 177 2.76 9.61 -5.44
C PRO A 177 4.14 9.13 -4.99
N ARG A 178 4.27 7.84 -4.62
CA ARG A 178 5.57 7.23 -4.30
C ARG A 178 6.49 7.21 -5.52
N THR A 179 5.95 6.97 -6.71
CA THR A 179 6.70 7.01 -7.98
C THR A 179 7.22 8.41 -8.25
N VAL A 180 6.39 9.45 -8.04
CA VAL A 180 6.79 10.85 -8.23
C VAL A 180 7.89 11.26 -7.24
N ILE A 181 7.76 10.87 -5.97
CA ILE A 181 8.81 11.11 -4.95
C ILE A 181 10.13 10.43 -5.35
N ALA A 182 10.08 9.16 -5.76
CA ALA A 182 11.27 8.43 -6.19
C ALA A 182 11.91 9.08 -7.42
N TRP A 183 11.11 9.58 -8.36
CA TRP A 183 11.61 10.28 -9.54
C TRP A 183 12.32 11.58 -9.15
N ALA A 184 11.72 12.39 -8.28
CA ALA A 184 12.35 13.61 -7.78
C ALA A 184 13.67 13.34 -7.04
N GLN A 185 13.72 12.27 -6.23
CA GLN A 185 14.95 11.84 -5.54
C GLN A 185 16.03 11.35 -6.54
N ASN A 186 15.64 10.57 -7.54
CA ASN A 186 16.55 10.10 -8.57
C ASN A 186 17.09 11.25 -9.43
N ALA A 187 16.25 12.25 -9.74
CA ALA A 187 16.67 13.45 -10.47
C ALA A 187 17.78 14.20 -9.74
N GLN A 188 17.78 14.19 -8.40
CA GLN A 188 18.87 14.73 -7.60
C GLN A 188 20.16 13.90 -7.72
N ILE A 189 20.04 12.57 -7.68
CA ILE A 189 21.18 11.65 -7.71
C ILE A 189 21.86 11.68 -9.07
N PHE A 190 21.09 11.50 -10.14
CA PHE A 190 21.61 11.42 -11.50
C PHE A 190 21.82 12.78 -12.15
N ARG A 191 21.26 13.85 -11.57
CA ARG A 191 21.31 15.23 -12.11
C ARG A 191 20.74 15.34 -13.52
N ASP A 192 19.76 14.48 -13.82
CA ASP A 192 19.09 14.40 -15.11
C ASP A 192 17.63 13.97 -14.86
N ILE A 193 16.69 14.82 -15.24
CA ILE A 193 15.26 14.62 -14.98
C ILE A 193 14.71 13.51 -15.87
N GLY A 194 15.06 13.50 -17.16
CA GLY A 194 14.56 12.55 -18.15
C GLY A 194 15.11 11.15 -17.94
N TYR A 195 16.42 11.04 -17.68
CA TYR A 195 17.04 9.77 -17.31
C TYR A 195 16.41 9.18 -16.03
N SER A 196 16.17 10.03 -15.03
CA SER A 196 15.54 9.61 -13.77
C SER A 196 14.08 9.18 -13.97
N PHE A 197 13.34 9.85 -14.85
CA PHE A 197 11.98 9.46 -15.21
C PHE A 197 11.97 8.05 -15.80
N ARG A 198 12.90 7.80 -16.74
CA ARG A 198 13.02 6.51 -17.41
C ARG A 198 13.24 5.36 -16.43
N LEU A 199 14.25 5.51 -15.57
CA LEU A 199 14.59 4.48 -14.58
C LEU A 199 13.50 4.28 -13.52
N THR A 200 12.76 5.34 -13.19
CA THR A 200 11.75 5.29 -12.13
C THR A 200 10.43 4.71 -12.63
N PHE A 201 10.04 5.03 -13.86
CA PHE A 201 8.71 4.71 -14.39
C PHE A 201 8.72 4.10 -15.79
N LEU A 202 9.28 4.78 -16.80
CA LEU A 202 9.14 4.36 -18.21
C LEU A 202 9.56 2.90 -18.46
N ASN A 203 10.66 2.46 -17.83
CA ASN A 203 11.16 1.08 -18.00
C ASN A 203 10.21 0.01 -17.45
N LYS A 204 9.26 0.38 -16.58
CA LYS A 204 8.24 -0.52 -16.02
C LYS A 204 7.00 -0.62 -16.90
N CYS A 205 6.81 0.32 -17.83
CA CYS A 205 5.69 0.31 -18.75
C CYS A 205 5.90 -0.75 -19.85
N ASP A 206 4.79 -1.26 -20.36
CA ASP A 206 4.78 -2.12 -21.55
C ASP A 206 5.45 -1.41 -22.73
N GLU A 207 6.16 -2.15 -23.57
CA GLU A 207 6.93 -1.56 -24.67
C GLU A 207 6.06 -0.81 -25.66
N LEU A 208 4.83 -1.26 -25.89
CA LEU A 208 3.84 -0.62 -26.77
C LEU A 208 3.31 0.69 -26.16
N GLU A 209 3.31 0.80 -24.84
CA GLU A 209 2.84 1.98 -24.10
C GLU A 209 3.92 3.05 -23.89
N ARG A 210 5.21 2.68 -24.01
CA ARG A 210 6.33 3.60 -23.74
C ARG A 210 6.30 4.86 -24.61
N GLN A 211 5.83 4.77 -25.84
CA GLN A 211 5.70 5.94 -26.70
C GLN A 211 4.73 6.95 -26.11
N THR A 212 3.52 6.51 -25.75
CA THR A 212 2.49 7.35 -25.11
C THR A 212 3.01 8.00 -23.82
N VAL A 213 3.72 7.24 -22.99
CA VAL A 213 4.31 7.76 -21.73
C VAL A 213 5.43 8.77 -22.00
N ALA A 214 6.24 8.57 -23.04
CA ALA A 214 7.27 9.52 -23.45
C ALA A 214 6.66 10.82 -23.99
N GLU A 215 5.53 10.75 -24.71
CA GLU A 215 4.78 11.92 -25.17
C GLU A 215 4.25 12.75 -23.97
N PHE A 216 3.81 12.10 -22.88
CA PHE A 216 3.41 12.82 -21.66
C PHE A 216 4.59 13.57 -21.03
N TYR A 217 5.77 12.95 -20.98
CA TYR A 217 6.99 13.60 -20.52
C TYR A 217 7.34 14.79 -21.42
N GLN A 218 7.41 14.59 -22.74
CA GLN A 218 7.76 15.63 -23.72
C GLN A 218 6.81 16.82 -23.62
N ARG A 219 5.49 16.57 -23.51
CA ARG A 219 4.50 17.63 -23.35
C ARG A 219 4.72 18.49 -22.10
N CYS A 220 5.24 17.90 -21.02
CA CYS A 220 5.46 18.60 -19.77
C CYS A 220 6.83 19.28 -19.69
N PHE A 221 7.88 18.67 -20.26
CA PHE A 221 9.27 19.10 -20.11
C PHE A 221 9.87 19.73 -21.37
N ASP A 222 9.20 19.64 -22.52
CA ASP A 222 9.68 20.11 -23.83
C ASP A 222 11.03 19.47 -24.23
N GLU A 223 11.22 18.22 -23.81
CA GLU A 223 12.43 17.44 -24.01
C GLU A 223 12.07 16.02 -24.49
N GLU A 224 12.77 15.53 -25.51
CA GLU A 224 12.66 14.13 -25.93
C GLU A 224 13.51 13.22 -25.04
N LEU A 225 13.00 12.02 -24.75
CA LEU A 225 13.78 11.00 -24.07
C LEU A 225 14.63 10.28 -25.13
N PRO A 226 15.98 10.32 -25.04
CA PRO A 226 16.87 9.85 -26.11
C PRO A 226 16.64 8.39 -26.56
N GLU A 227 16.04 7.57 -25.69
CA GLU A 227 15.84 6.14 -25.90
C GLU A 227 14.36 5.76 -26.12
N SER A 228 13.40 6.69 -26.06
CA SER A 228 11.98 6.37 -26.32
C SER A 228 11.68 6.16 -27.81
N ALA A 229 12.52 6.70 -28.70
CA ALA A 229 12.45 6.47 -30.15
C ALA A 229 13.38 5.34 -30.65
N ALA A 230 14.28 4.83 -29.79
CA ALA A 230 15.37 3.94 -30.19
C ALA A 230 14.97 2.45 -30.39
N SER A 231 13.68 2.11 -30.31
CA SER A 231 13.17 0.80 -30.74
C SER A 231 12.65 0.76 -32.17
N MET A 232 12.55 1.89 -32.88
CA MET A 232 12.14 1.90 -34.30
C MET A 232 13.29 1.68 -35.30
N SER A 233 14.52 1.42 -34.83
CA SER A 233 15.69 1.21 -35.69
C SER A 233 16.53 -0.01 -35.33
N LEU A 234 15.88 -1.12 -34.97
CA LEU A 234 16.47 -2.45 -35.07
C LEU A 234 15.64 -3.25 -36.08
N GLY A 235 16.11 -3.21 -37.33
CA GLY A 235 15.80 -4.24 -38.32
C GLY A 235 16.57 -5.53 -38.05
#